data_AF-A0A630L2F6-F1
#
_entry.id   AF-A0A630L2F6-F1
#
_cell.length_a   1.000
_cell.length_b   1.000
_cell.length_c   1.000
_cell.angle_alpha   90.00
_cell.angle_beta   90.00
_cell.angle_gamma   90.00
#
_symmetry.space_group_name_H-M   'P 1'
#
loop_
_entity.id
_entity.type
_entity.pdbx_description
1 polymer ?
#
loop_
_entity_poly.entity_id
_entity_poly.type
_entity_poly.pdbx_seq_one_letter_code
_entity_poly.pdbx_strand_id
1 'polypeptide(L)'
;DIRKVVDGLDDKKAFAQMSDDILTLSTQLPMAAEGIAEIVAAGGQAGIARGDLMQFANDAVKMGVAFDTTAEESGQMMAQWRTAFKLTQEDVVVLADKINYLGNTGPANAKKISDIVTRIGPLGGVAGVASGEIAAMGATIAGMGVESEIASTGIKNFMLSLTAGKSATKSQKEALRALRISPTKLAAEMQKDSKTAILKVLDSLSKLSATDRPQILTRLFGKESIGAIAPLLTNMDLLRTNFERVTDAQEYGGSMQKEYASRA
;
A
#
# COMPACT_ATOMS: atom_id res chain seq x y z
N ASP A 1 -28.27 -7.44 3.45
CA ASP A 1 -27.75 -6.12 3.90
C ASP A 1 -27.35 -5.15 2.80
N ILE A 2 -27.04 -5.62 1.58
CA ILE A 2 -26.67 -4.77 0.42
C ILE A 2 -27.61 -3.57 0.21
N ARG A 3 -28.93 -3.79 0.23
CA ARG A 3 -29.92 -2.71 0.04
C ARG A 3 -29.78 -1.54 1.02
N LYS A 4 -29.25 -1.77 2.23
CA LYS A 4 -29.09 -0.75 3.26
C LYS A 4 -27.87 0.14 3.06
N VAL A 5 -26.89 -0.34 2.29
CA VAL A 5 -25.53 0.21 2.25
C VAL A 5 -25.10 0.61 0.84
N VAL A 6 -25.93 0.34 -0.16
CA VAL A 6 -25.67 0.73 -1.56
C VAL A 6 -26.77 1.67 -2.02
N ASP A 7 -26.35 2.86 -2.42
CA ASP A 7 -27.25 3.91 -2.90
C ASP A 7 -28.04 3.46 -4.15
N GLY A 8 -29.34 3.79 -4.17
CA GLY A 8 -30.22 3.53 -5.30
C GLY A 8 -30.80 2.11 -5.36
N LEU A 9 -30.62 1.27 -4.35
CA LEU A 9 -31.22 -0.08 -4.28
C LEU A 9 -32.59 -0.15 -3.61
N ASP A 10 -33.17 1.00 -3.26
CA ASP A 10 -34.59 1.06 -2.93
C ASP A 10 -35.50 0.82 -4.15
N ASP A 11 -34.97 1.07 -5.34
CA ASP A 11 -35.62 0.66 -6.58
C ASP A 11 -35.56 -0.88 -6.72
N LYS A 12 -36.74 -1.48 -6.86
CA LYS A 12 -36.89 -2.95 -6.94
C LYS A 12 -36.18 -3.55 -8.15
N LYS A 13 -36.13 -2.83 -9.28
CA LYS A 13 -35.46 -3.33 -10.50
C LYS A 13 -33.95 -3.29 -10.32
N ALA A 14 -33.41 -2.22 -9.76
CA ALA A 14 -31.99 -2.10 -9.44
C ALA A 14 -31.53 -3.18 -8.45
N PHE A 15 -32.33 -3.47 -7.42
CA PHE A 15 -32.01 -4.54 -6.47
C PHE A 15 -32.06 -5.94 -7.11
N ALA A 16 -33.06 -6.21 -7.94
CA ALA A 16 -33.15 -7.47 -8.68
C ALA A 16 -31.95 -7.66 -9.62
N GLN A 17 -31.60 -6.62 -10.40
CA GLN A 17 -30.44 -6.66 -11.30
C GLN A 17 -29.16 -7.00 -10.54
N MET A 18 -28.91 -6.36 -9.39
CA MET A 18 -27.71 -6.64 -8.61
C MET A 18 -27.71 -8.07 -8.04
N SER A 19 -28.88 -8.60 -7.69
CA SER A 19 -29.00 -9.98 -7.24
C SER A 19 -28.64 -10.95 -8.37
N ASP A 20 -29.10 -10.67 -9.59
CA ASP A 20 -28.78 -11.45 -10.80
C ASP A 20 -27.29 -11.33 -11.17
N ASP A 21 -26.70 -10.15 -11.02
CA ASP A 21 -25.26 -9.92 -11.27
C ASP A 21 -24.40 -10.73 -10.27
N ILE A 22 -24.77 -10.74 -8.99
CA ILE A 22 -24.09 -11.53 -7.94
C ILE A 22 -24.20 -13.03 -8.23
N LEU A 23 -25.40 -13.50 -8.59
CA LEU A 23 -25.61 -14.91 -8.96
C LEU A 23 -24.76 -15.28 -10.17
N THR A 24 -24.76 -14.43 -11.20
CA THR A 24 -23.93 -14.62 -12.40
C THR A 24 -22.45 -14.70 -12.03
N LEU A 25 -21.95 -13.78 -11.21
CA LEU A 25 -20.56 -13.75 -10.79
C LEU A 25 -20.17 -15.01 -10.00
N SER A 26 -21.07 -15.55 -9.18
CA SER A 26 -20.83 -16.81 -8.45
C SER A 26 -20.68 -18.03 -9.35
N THR A 27 -21.18 -17.98 -10.59
CA THR A 27 -20.94 -19.04 -11.58
C THR A 27 -19.60 -18.92 -12.29
N GLN A 28 -18.93 -17.77 -12.17
CA GLN A 28 -17.67 -17.45 -12.83
C GLN A 28 -16.46 -17.52 -11.89
N LEU A 29 -16.71 -17.43 -10.58
CA LEU A 29 -15.69 -17.38 -9.54
C LEU A 29 -15.83 -18.58 -8.59
N PRO A 30 -14.74 -19.01 -7.94
CA PRO A 30 -14.77 -20.07 -6.94
C PRO A 30 -15.34 -19.58 -5.60
N MET A 31 -16.50 -18.92 -5.61
CA MET A 31 -17.15 -18.35 -4.43
C MET A 31 -18.68 -18.36 -4.59
N ALA A 32 -19.38 -18.76 -3.53
CA ALA A 32 -20.83 -18.76 -3.49
C ALA A 32 -21.40 -17.33 -3.55
N ALA A 33 -22.63 -17.19 -4.07
CA ALA A 33 -23.34 -15.92 -4.18
C ALA A 33 -23.47 -15.16 -2.84
N GLU A 34 -23.60 -15.89 -1.73
CA GLU A 34 -23.67 -15.29 -0.38
C GLU A 34 -22.36 -14.57 -0.01
N GLY A 35 -21.20 -15.19 -0.21
CA GLY A 35 -19.90 -14.55 0.05
C GLY A 35 -19.65 -13.35 -0.87
N ILE A 36 -20.04 -13.45 -2.15
CA ILE A 36 -19.97 -12.31 -3.07
C ILE A 36 -20.89 -11.17 -2.59
N ALA A 37 -22.10 -11.49 -2.13
CA ALA A 37 -23.03 -10.51 -1.59
C ALA A 37 -22.47 -9.79 -0.35
N GLU A 38 -21.74 -10.50 0.52
CA GLU A 38 -21.04 -9.90 1.67
C GLU A 38 -19.95 -8.92 1.25
N ILE A 39 -19.15 -9.27 0.24
CA ILE A 39 -18.13 -8.38 -0.32
C ILE A 39 -18.76 -7.14 -0.94
N VAL A 40 -19.84 -7.31 -1.72
CA VAL A 40 -20.61 -6.19 -2.30
C VAL A 40 -21.16 -5.28 -1.21
N ALA A 41 -21.70 -5.85 -0.12
CA ALA A 41 -22.17 -5.08 1.01
C ALA A 41 -21.04 -4.29 1.69
N ALA A 42 -19.88 -4.91 1.90
CA ALA A 42 -18.70 -4.25 2.46
C ALA A 42 -18.20 -3.11 1.56
N GLY A 43 -18.21 -3.30 0.24
CA GLY A 43 -17.90 -2.26 -0.73
C GLY A 43 -18.88 -1.08 -0.66
N GLY A 44 -20.17 -1.36 -0.57
CA GLY A 44 -21.21 -0.34 -0.36
C GLY A 44 -20.99 0.47 0.92
N GLN A 45 -20.72 -0.21 2.04
CA GLN A 45 -20.41 0.43 3.33
C GLN A 45 -19.17 1.33 3.26
N ALA A 46 -18.19 0.96 2.43
CA ALA A 46 -17.00 1.76 2.19
C ALA A 46 -17.23 2.94 1.21
N GLY A 47 -18.46 3.14 0.75
CA GLY A 47 -18.83 4.22 -0.17
C GLY A 47 -18.41 3.97 -1.62
N ILE A 48 -18.15 2.72 -2.00
CA ILE A 48 -17.86 2.38 -3.40
C ILE A 48 -19.13 2.58 -4.23
N ALA A 49 -18.99 3.29 -5.35
CA ALA A 49 -20.09 3.56 -6.25
C ALA A 49 -20.73 2.25 -6.75
N ARG A 50 -22.06 2.23 -6.82
CA ARG A 50 -22.83 1.05 -7.25
C ARG A 50 -22.31 0.40 -8.54
N GLY A 51 -21.88 1.20 -9.51
CA GLY A 51 -21.35 0.73 -10.79
C GLY A 51 -20.03 -0.04 -10.68
N ASP A 52 -19.26 0.19 -9.62
CA ASP A 52 -17.96 -0.46 -9.40
C ASP A 52 -18.08 -1.76 -8.59
N LEU A 53 -19.23 -2.02 -7.94
CA LEU A 53 -19.33 -3.07 -6.91
C LEU A 53 -19.13 -4.48 -7.44
N MET A 54 -19.56 -4.79 -8.67
CA MET A 54 -19.36 -6.11 -9.26
C MET A 54 -17.89 -6.34 -9.61
N GLN A 55 -17.23 -5.31 -10.14
CA GLN A 55 -15.80 -5.37 -10.40
C GLN A 55 -15.01 -5.48 -9.09
N PHE A 56 -15.38 -4.70 -8.08
CA PHE A 56 -14.80 -4.78 -6.74
C PHE A 56 -14.90 -6.19 -6.14
N ALA A 57 -16.08 -6.82 -6.21
CA ALA A 57 -16.26 -8.17 -5.70
C ALA A 57 -15.44 -9.21 -6.48
N ASN A 58 -15.41 -9.10 -7.82
CA ASN A 58 -14.56 -9.93 -8.67
C ASN A 58 -13.08 -9.81 -8.32
N ASP A 59 -12.60 -8.58 -8.16
CA ASP A 59 -11.19 -8.30 -7.86
C ASP A 59 -10.83 -8.78 -6.43
N ALA A 60 -11.76 -8.70 -5.48
CA ALA A 60 -11.57 -9.18 -4.11
C ALA A 60 -11.37 -10.70 -4.06
N VAL A 61 -12.18 -11.45 -4.82
CA VAL A 61 -12.03 -12.91 -4.92
C VAL A 61 -10.70 -13.29 -5.54
N LYS A 62 -10.32 -12.62 -6.64
CA LYS A 62 -9.04 -12.88 -7.31
C LYS A 62 -7.85 -12.55 -6.43
N MET A 63 -7.91 -11.41 -5.74
CA MET A 63 -6.90 -11.01 -4.77
C MET A 63 -6.78 -12.01 -3.63
N GLY A 64 -7.91 -12.56 -3.12
CA GLY A 64 -7.93 -13.58 -2.09
C GLY A 64 -7.06 -14.79 -2.46
N VAL A 65 -7.31 -15.35 -3.64
CA VAL A 65 -6.55 -16.48 -4.17
C VAL A 65 -5.07 -16.11 -4.42
N ALA A 66 -4.82 -14.94 -5.02
CA ALA A 66 -3.46 -14.51 -5.34
C ALA A 66 -2.59 -14.25 -4.09
N PHE A 67 -3.19 -13.77 -3.00
CA PHE A 67 -2.47 -13.30 -1.82
C PHE A 67 -2.47 -14.34 -0.68
N ASP A 68 -3.05 -15.51 -0.90
CA ASP A 68 -3.27 -16.54 0.12
C ASP A 68 -4.04 -15.99 1.34
N THR A 69 -5.17 -15.34 1.07
CA THR A 69 -6.06 -14.70 2.06
C THR A 69 -7.52 -14.90 1.64
N THR A 70 -8.50 -14.54 2.49
CA THR A 70 -9.90 -14.68 2.07
C THR A 70 -10.33 -13.54 1.14
N ALA A 71 -11.39 -13.76 0.36
CA ALA A 71 -11.92 -12.71 -0.51
C ALA A 71 -12.55 -11.57 0.33
N GLU A 72 -13.09 -11.87 1.49
CA GLU A 72 -13.62 -10.89 2.45
C GLU A 72 -12.49 -10.01 3.01
N GLU A 73 -11.38 -10.62 3.46
CA GLU A 73 -10.19 -9.89 3.89
C GLU A 73 -9.64 -9.01 2.77
N SER A 74 -9.60 -9.54 1.54
CA SER A 74 -9.16 -8.81 0.35
C SER A 74 -10.06 -7.62 0.04
N GLY A 75 -11.38 -7.82 0.06
CA GLY A 75 -12.37 -6.75 -0.11
C GLY A 75 -12.19 -5.65 0.93
N GLN A 76 -12.02 -6.02 2.21
CA GLN A 76 -11.76 -5.05 3.28
C GLN A 76 -10.47 -4.27 3.05
N MET A 77 -9.36 -4.94 2.69
CA MET A 77 -8.09 -4.28 2.39
C MET A 77 -8.23 -3.30 1.21
N MET A 78 -8.83 -3.73 0.10
CA MET A 78 -9.04 -2.86 -1.06
C MET A 78 -9.93 -1.67 -0.73
N ALA A 79 -11.02 -1.85 0.01
CA ALA A 79 -11.88 -0.77 0.47
C ALA A 79 -11.13 0.24 1.34
N GLN A 80 -10.29 -0.25 2.26
CA GLN A 80 -9.42 0.59 3.07
C GLN A 80 -8.41 1.34 2.21
N TRP A 81 -7.77 0.69 1.24
CA TRP A 81 -6.81 1.34 0.32
C TRP A 81 -7.46 2.42 -0.54
N ARG A 82 -8.64 2.13 -1.12
CA ARG A 82 -9.41 3.11 -1.89
C ARG A 82 -9.71 4.36 -1.06
N THR A 83 -10.14 4.18 0.18
CA THR A 83 -10.44 5.29 1.09
C THR A 83 -9.17 6.05 1.49
N ALA A 84 -8.15 5.32 1.95
CA ALA A 84 -6.89 5.83 2.46
C ALA A 84 -6.09 6.65 1.44
N PHE A 85 -5.97 6.11 0.23
CA PHE A 85 -5.14 6.65 -0.83
C PHE A 85 -5.97 7.36 -1.92
N LYS A 86 -7.30 7.45 -1.75
CA LYS A 86 -8.25 8.03 -2.70
C LYS A 86 -8.17 7.37 -4.09
N LEU A 87 -8.09 6.04 -4.11
CA LEU A 87 -7.94 5.25 -5.34
C LEU A 87 -9.30 4.97 -5.98
N THR A 88 -9.33 5.02 -7.31
CA THR A 88 -10.41 4.42 -8.09
C THR A 88 -10.38 2.89 -8.00
N GLN A 89 -11.37 2.20 -8.59
CA GLN A 89 -11.31 0.75 -8.68
C GLN A 89 -10.12 0.27 -9.52
N GLU A 90 -9.79 0.98 -10.61
CA GLU A 90 -8.62 0.66 -11.44
C GLU A 90 -7.31 0.84 -10.65
N ASP A 91 -7.17 1.95 -9.93
CA ASP A 91 -5.97 2.26 -9.18
C ASP A 91 -5.71 1.29 -8.01
N VAL A 92 -6.76 0.77 -7.37
CA VAL A 92 -6.59 -0.24 -6.30
C VAL A 92 -6.15 -1.59 -6.86
N VAL A 93 -6.62 -1.97 -8.05
CA VAL A 93 -6.13 -3.15 -8.77
C VAL A 93 -4.66 -2.98 -9.16
N VAL A 94 -4.28 -1.78 -9.63
CA VAL A 94 -2.87 -1.45 -9.90
C VAL A 94 -1.99 -1.58 -8.65
N LEU A 95 -2.50 -1.17 -7.48
CA LEU A 95 -1.78 -1.38 -6.21
C LEU A 95 -1.67 -2.87 -5.87
N ALA A 96 -2.74 -3.64 -6.03
CA ALA A 96 -2.72 -5.09 -5.81
C ALA A 96 -1.72 -5.79 -6.75
N ASP A 97 -1.68 -5.40 -8.02
CA ASP A 97 -0.71 -5.88 -9.01
C ASP A 97 0.74 -5.59 -8.58
N LYS A 98 1.01 -4.39 -8.08
CA LYS A 98 2.34 -4.03 -7.55
C LYS A 98 2.73 -4.89 -6.36
N ILE A 99 1.81 -5.08 -5.41
CA ILE A 99 2.03 -5.89 -4.20
C ILE A 99 2.27 -7.35 -4.56
N ASN A 100 1.44 -7.91 -5.46
CA ASN A 100 1.57 -9.27 -5.92
C ASN A 100 2.91 -9.50 -6.63
N TYR A 101 3.29 -8.59 -7.53
CA TYR A 101 4.55 -8.67 -8.25
C TYR A 101 5.76 -8.58 -7.31
N LEU A 102 5.75 -7.67 -6.34
CA LEU A 102 6.76 -7.62 -5.28
C LEU A 102 6.80 -8.92 -4.46
N GLY A 103 5.63 -9.50 -4.18
CA GLY A 103 5.45 -10.77 -3.50
C GLY A 103 6.09 -11.96 -4.22
N ASN A 104 5.93 -11.98 -5.55
CA ASN A 104 6.39 -13.08 -6.41
C ASN A 104 7.88 -12.98 -6.76
N THR A 105 8.44 -11.78 -6.75
CA THR A 105 9.83 -11.52 -7.20
C THR A 105 10.77 -11.14 -6.07
N GLY A 106 10.26 -11.05 -4.85
CA GLY A 106 10.99 -10.62 -3.67
C GLY A 106 10.94 -11.64 -2.52
N PRO A 107 11.67 -11.36 -1.43
CA PRO A 107 11.70 -12.22 -0.25
C PRO A 107 10.48 -12.07 0.68
N ALA A 108 9.66 -11.02 0.54
CA ALA A 108 8.44 -10.83 1.30
C ALA A 108 7.23 -11.32 0.50
N ASN A 109 6.26 -11.97 1.13
CA ASN A 109 5.02 -12.38 0.46
C ASN A 109 3.99 -11.23 0.35
N ALA A 110 3.05 -11.37 -0.58
CA ALA A 110 2.02 -10.37 -0.86
C ALA A 110 1.17 -10.04 0.39
N LYS A 111 0.86 -11.04 1.23
CA LYS A 111 0.11 -10.88 2.48
C LYS A 111 0.80 -9.93 3.47
N LYS A 112 2.09 -10.12 3.74
CA LYS A 112 2.87 -9.24 4.64
C LYS A 112 2.99 -7.83 4.09
N ILE A 113 3.23 -7.69 2.79
CA ILE A 113 3.30 -6.37 2.14
C ILE A 113 1.96 -5.65 2.26
N SER A 114 0.85 -6.36 2.01
CA SER A 114 -0.51 -5.84 2.14
C SER A 114 -0.81 -5.34 3.55
N ASP A 115 -0.48 -6.12 4.58
CA ASP A 115 -0.69 -5.71 5.98
C ASP A 115 0.06 -4.41 6.32
N ILE A 116 1.30 -4.26 5.84
CA ILE A 116 2.07 -3.01 6.01
C ILE A 116 1.39 -1.84 5.30
N VAL A 117 1.00 -2.00 4.03
CA VAL A 117 0.35 -0.95 3.23
C VAL A 117 -0.96 -0.53 3.88
N THR A 118 -1.78 -1.49 4.32
CA THR A 118 -3.06 -1.27 5.00
C THR A 118 -2.90 -0.46 6.28
N ARG A 119 -1.92 -0.81 7.14
CA ARG A 119 -1.65 -0.08 8.39
C ARG A 119 -1.19 1.36 8.17
N ILE A 120 -0.52 1.63 7.06
CA ILE A 120 -0.07 2.97 6.69
C ILE A 120 -1.19 3.78 6.04
N GLY A 121 -2.16 3.12 5.40
CA GLY A 121 -3.27 3.69 4.65
C GLY A 121 -3.83 5.01 5.18
N PRO A 122 -4.25 5.11 6.46
CA PRO A 122 -4.79 6.35 7.03
C PRO A 122 -3.91 7.61 6.89
N LEU A 123 -2.63 7.45 6.55
CA LEU A 123 -1.65 8.53 6.37
C LEU A 123 -1.22 8.75 4.92
N GLY A 124 -1.66 7.92 3.98
CA GLY A 124 -1.30 7.99 2.57
C GLY A 124 -1.56 9.36 1.95
N GLY A 125 -2.74 9.92 2.21
CA GLY A 125 -3.12 11.26 1.75
C GLY A 125 -2.33 12.42 2.40
N VAL A 126 -1.70 12.22 3.55
CA VAL A 126 -0.97 13.27 4.30
C VAL A 126 0.49 13.36 3.85
N ALA A 127 1.08 12.23 3.46
CA ALA A 127 2.47 12.20 3.02
C ALA A 127 2.66 12.54 1.53
N GLY A 128 1.58 12.53 0.72
CA GLY A 128 1.64 12.73 -0.74
C GLY A 128 2.61 11.76 -1.42
N VAL A 129 2.65 10.53 -0.92
CA VAL A 129 3.53 9.46 -1.40
C VAL A 129 2.65 8.38 -1.97
N ALA A 130 3.04 7.85 -3.13
CA ALA A 130 2.22 6.88 -3.81
C ALA A 130 2.26 5.55 -3.05
N SER A 131 1.12 4.86 -3.05
CA SER A 131 0.95 3.54 -2.44
C SER A 131 1.99 2.52 -2.94
N GLY A 132 2.49 2.69 -4.16
CA GLY A 132 3.58 1.90 -4.73
C GLY A 132 4.90 2.02 -3.96
N GLU A 133 5.34 3.23 -3.59
CA GLU A 133 6.57 3.39 -2.81
C GLU A 133 6.44 2.81 -1.41
N ILE A 134 5.25 2.89 -0.81
CA ILE A 134 4.97 2.26 0.48
C ILE A 134 5.09 0.74 0.37
N ALA A 135 4.50 0.15 -0.68
CA ALA A 135 4.62 -1.29 -0.95
C ALA A 135 6.07 -1.71 -1.17
N ALA A 136 6.87 -0.93 -1.92
CA ALA A 136 8.28 -1.22 -2.17
C ALA A 136 9.15 -1.18 -0.90
N MET A 137 8.94 -0.18 -0.02
CA MET A 137 9.61 -0.13 1.28
C MET A 137 9.14 -1.29 2.17
N GLY A 138 7.84 -1.57 2.21
CA GLY A 138 7.25 -2.68 2.96
C GLY A 138 7.84 -4.03 2.54
N ALA A 139 7.93 -4.30 1.24
CA ALA A 139 8.53 -5.51 0.70
C ALA A 139 10.01 -5.64 1.07
N THR A 140 10.76 -4.54 1.03
CA THR A 140 12.17 -4.53 1.42
C THR A 140 12.34 -4.85 2.91
N ILE A 141 11.56 -4.21 3.78
CA ILE A 141 11.66 -4.37 5.24
C ILE A 141 11.15 -5.74 5.69
N ALA A 142 9.97 -6.16 5.23
CA ALA A 142 9.41 -7.47 5.54
C ALA A 142 10.28 -8.61 5.00
N GLY A 143 10.95 -8.39 3.88
CA GLY A 143 11.90 -9.31 3.27
C GLY A 143 13.10 -9.64 4.16
N MET A 144 13.40 -8.76 5.10
CA MET A 144 14.44 -8.95 6.12
C MET A 144 13.91 -9.57 7.41
N GLY A 145 12.67 -10.04 7.43
CA GLY A 145 12.05 -10.66 8.60
C GLY A 145 11.53 -9.67 9.64
N VAL A 146 11.40 -8.39 9.30
CA VAL A 146 10.81 -7.39 10.21
C VAL A 146 9.29 -7.53 10.18
N GLU A 147 8.69 -7.57 11.37
CA GLU A 147 7.25 -7.69 11.54
C GLU A 147 6.50 -6.45 11.02
N SER A 148 5.30 -6.68 10.48
CA SER A 148 4.49 -5.65 9.81
C SER A 148 4.22 -4.42 10.69
N GLU A 149 4.03 -4.61 12.00
CA GLU A 149 3.78 -3.50 12.94
C GLU A 149 5.00 -2.58 13.10
N ILE A 150 6.19 -3.17 13.19
CA ILE A 150 7.45 -2.43 13.28
C ILE A 150 7.73 -1.74 11.94
N ALA A 151 7.56 -2.47 10.84
CA ALA A 151 7.73 -1.95 9.49
C ALA A 151 6.80 -0.77 9.22
N SER A 152 5.49 -0.93 9.49
CA SER A 152 4.48 0.10 9.26
C SER A 152 4.72 1.34 10.13
N THR A 153 5.04 1.18 11.41
CA THR A 153 5.37 2.30 12.31
C THR A 153 6.61 3.06 11.83
N GLY A 154 7.66 2.34 11.45
CA GLY A 154 8.90 2.94 10.99
C GLY A 154 8.75 3.65 9.64
N ILE A 155 8.05 3.04 8.67
CA ILE A 155 7.74 3.69 7.39
C ILE A 155 6.90 4.95 7.66
N LYS A 156 5.84 4.86 8.47
CA LYS A 156 5.01 6.00 8.86
C LYS A 156 5.84 7.18 9.36
N ASN A 157 6.70 6.94 10.34
CA ASN A 157 7.51 8.01 10.95
C ASN A 157 8.58 8.53 9.99
N PHE A 158 9.15 7.65 9.16
CA PHE A 158 10.04 8.03 8.07
C PHE A 158 9.36 9.02 7.12
N MET A 159 8.19 8.65 6.58
CA MET A 159 7.43 9.47 5.65
C MET A 159 7.01 10.81 6.24
N LEU A 160 6.47 10.82 7.48
CA LEU A 160 6.09 12.05 8.17
C LEU A 160 7.28 13.01 8.37
N SER A 161 8.48 12.47 8.61
CA SER A 161 9.70 13.27 8.75
C SER A 161 10.10 13.91 7.42
N LEU A 162 10.01 13.18 6.31
CA LEU A 162 10.42 13.69 4.99
C LEU A 162 9.44 14.74 4.45
N THR A 163 8.17 14.67 4.84
CA THR A 163 7.11 15.57 4.36
C THR A 163 6.85 16.75 5.29
N ALA A 164 7.46 16.78 6.48
CA ALA A 164 7.21 17.79 7.50
C ALA A 164 7.48 19.24 7.05
N GLY A 165 8.41 19.45 6.12
CA GLY A 165 8.66 20.78 5.54
C GLY A 165 8.97 21.85 6.59
N LYS A 166 8.16 22.93 6.61
CA LYS A 166 8.30 24.02 7.60
C LYS A 166 7.99 23.55 9.03
N SER A 167 7.10 22.57 9.18
CA SER A 167 6.65 21.99 10.45
C SER A 167 7.65 21.01 11.06
N ALA A 168 8.76 20.71 10.37
CA ALA A 168 9.83 19.90 10.94
C ALA A 168 10.30 20.46 12.29
N THR A 169 10.48 19.56 13.26
CA THR A 169 10.95 19.90 14.61
C THR A 169 12.37 20.46 14.58
N LYS A 170 12.81 21.09 15.68
CA LYS A 170 14.20 21.59 15.80
C LYS A 170 15.22 20.46 15.58
N SER A 171 14.99 19.29 16.20
CA SER A 171 15.84 18.10 16.06
C SER A 171 15.90 17.61 14.61
N GLN A 172 14.76 17.51 13.92
CA GLN A 172 14.72 17.10 12.51
C GLN A 172 15.45 18.10 11.61
N LYS A 173 15.27 19.41 11.84
CA LYS A 173 15.96 20.48 11.09
C LYS A 173 17.48 20.40 11.25
N GLU A 174 17.97 20.15 12.46
CA GLU A 174 19.41 19.99 12.74
C GLU A 174 19.98 18.75 12.04
N ALA A 175 19.27 17.63 12.09
CA ALA A 175 19.71 16.40 11.45
C ALA A 175 19.68 16.49 9.91
N LEU A 176 18.63 17.10 9.31
CA LEU A 176 18.59 17.36 7.87
C LEU A 176 19.70 18.32 7.43
N ARG A 177 20.03 19.33 8.25
CA ARG A 177 21.16 20.24 7.99
C ARG A 177 22.50 19.48 7.98
N ALA A 178 22.70 18.53 8.88
CA ALA A 178 23.90 17.67 8.88
C ALA A 178 24.02 16.84 7.58
N LEU A 179 22.88 16.45 7.00
CA LEU A 179 22.80 15.80 5.69
C LEU A 179 22.85 16.78 4.50
N ARG A 180 22.97 18.09 4.74
CA ARG A 180 22.87 19.16 3.73
C ARG A 180 21.55 19.17 2.96
N ILE A 181 20.46 18.77 3.62
CA ILE A 181 19.11 18.74 3.08
C ILE A 181 18.28 19.86 3.71
N SER A 182 17.57 20.63 2.87
CA SER A 182 16.58 21.59 3.35
C SER A 182 15.25 20.88 3.59
N PRO A 183 14.61 21.02 4.76
CA PRO A 183 13.31 20.41 5.05
C PRO A 183 12.21 20.83 4.07
N THR A 184 12.15 22.12 3.71
CA THR A 184 11.13 22.62 2.77
C THR A 184 11.35 22.11 1.36
N LYS A 185 12.62 22.01 0.93
CA LYS A 185 12.95 21.43 -0.38
C LYS A 185 12.65 19.94 -0.42
N LEU A 186 12.99 19.22 0.65
CA LEU A 186 12.71 17.79 0.77
C LEU A 186 11.21 17.50 0.69
N ALA A 187 10.39 18.24 1.45
CA ALA A 187 8.94 18.06 1.39
C ALA A 187 8.38 18.32 -0.02
N ALA A 188 8.89 19.31 -0.74
CA ALA A 188 8.51 19.55 -2.13
C ALA A 188 8.99 18.45 -3.09
N GLU A 189 10.21 17.94 -2.90
CA GLU A 189 10.75 16.79 -3.66
C GLU A 189 9.89 15.54 -3.41
N MET A 190 9.47 15.29 -2.17
CA MET A 190 8.58 14.16 -1.83
C MET A 190 7.25 14.19 -2.56
N GLN A 191 6.67 15.37 -2.80
CA GLN A 191 5.42 15.51 -3.56
C GLN A 191 5.62 15.31 -5.07
N LYS A 192 6.81 15.60 -5.58
CA LYS A 192 7.12 15.56 -7.02
C LYS A 192 7.64 14.20 -7.47
N ASP A 193 8.56 13.63 -6.70
CA ASP A 193 9.24 12.37 -6.96
C ASP A 193 9.71 11.79 -5.60
N SER A 194 8.77 11.11 -4.94
CA SER A 194 8.96 10.49 -3.63
C SER A 194 10.10 9.47 -3.64
N LYS A 195 10.16 8.63 -4.67
CA LYS A 195 11.24 7.64 -4.89
C LYS A 195 12.62 8.30 -4.86
N THR A 196 12.85 9.31 -5.69
CA THR A 196 14.17 9.98 -5.75
C THR A 196 14.49 10.70 -4.45
N ALA A 197 13.51 11.33 -3.81
CA ALA A 197 13.68 12.01 -2.53
C ALA A 197 14.04 11.05 -1.38
N ILE A 198 13.35 9.89 -1.29
CA ILE A 198 13.63 8.83 -0.32
C ILE A 198 15.06 8.31 -0.50
N LEU A 199 15.42 7.94 -1.73
CA LEU A 199 16.76 7.43 -2.04
C LEU A 199 17.85 8.44 -1.70
N LYS A 200 17.64 9.73 -2.01
CA LYS A 200 18.58 10.80 -1.65
C LYS A 200 18.84 10.89 -0.15
N VAL A 201 17.80 10.76 0.68
CA VAL A 201 17.94 10.79 2.15
C VAL A 201 18.71 9.56 2.64
N LEU A 202 18.33 8.37 2.17
CA LEU A 202 19.00 7.12 2.55
C LEU A 202 20.47 7.08 2.09
N ASP A 203 20.77 7.55 0.88
CA ASP A 203 22.14 7.69 0.36
C ASP A 203 22.98 8.70 1.17
N SER A 204 22.34 9.73 1.71
CA SER A 204 23.03 10.70 2.57
C SER A 204 23.34 10.08 3.94
N LEU A 205 22.43 9.27 4.46
CA LEU A 205 22.59 8.54 5.72
C LEU A 205 23.63 7.41 5.62
N SER A 206 23.70 6.70 4.49
CA SER A 206 24.66 5.61 4.28
C SER A 206 26.11 6.11 4.25
N LYS A 207 26.33 7.37 3.85
CA LYS A 207 27.64 8.03 3.84
C LYS A 207 28.12 8.52 5.21
N LEU A 208 27.26 8.54 6.21
CA LEU A 208 27.66 8.88 7.58
C LEU A 208 28.51 7.77 8.20
N SER A 209 29.39 8.16 9.13
CA SER A 209 30.15 7.24 9.95
C SER A 209 29.22 6.33 10.78
N ALA A 210 29.68 5.14 11.14
CA ALA A 210 28.93 4.23 12.01
C ALA A 210 28.61 4.84 13.39
N THR A 211 29.42 5.81 13.83
CA THR A 211 29.24 6.53 15.10
C THR A 211 28.15 7.59 15.01
N ASP A 212 28.08 8.34 13.89
CA ASP A 212 27.13 9.46 13.76
C ASP A 212 25.75 9.01 13.28
N ARG A 213 25.71 7.96 12.45
CA ARG A 213 24.48 7.50 11.78
C ARG A 213 23.34 7.18 12.76
N PRO A 214 23.53 6.44 13.87
CA PRO A 214 22.44 6.14 14.80
C PRO A 214 21.82 7.39 15.44
N GLN A 215 22.65 8.40 15.72
CA GLN A 215 22.20 9.67 16.30
C GLN A 215 21.36 10.45 15.28
N ILE A 216 21.79 10.54 14.02
CA ILE A 216 21.05 11.22 12.96
C ILE A 216 19.74 10.50 12.66
N LEU A 217 19.74 9.16 12.58
CA LEU A 217 18.53 8.35 12.44
C LEU A 217 17.52 8.64 13.55
N THR A 218 17.97 8.61 14.81
CA THR A 218 17.12 8.88 15.97
C THR A 218 16.52 10.29 15.91
N ARG A 219 17.33 11.29 15.57
CA ARG A 219 16.88 12.70 15.50
C ARG A 219 15.89 12.97 14.38
N LEU A 220 16.00 12.26 13.26
CA LEU A 220 15.10 12.40 12.11
C LEU A 220 13.80 11.63 12.30
N PHE A 221 13.89 10.39 12.76
CA PHE A 221 12.79 9.42 12.64
C PHE A 221 12.27 8.90 13.97
N GLY A 222 12.95 9.21 15.09
CA GLY A 222 12.64 8.64 16.40
C GLY A 222 13.25 7.25 16.60
N LYS A 223 13.41 6.85 17.86
CA LYS A 223 14.04 5.57 18.24
C LYS A 223 13.27 4.35 17.76
N GLU A 224 11.94 4.41 17.82
CA GLU A 224 11.04 3.32 17.43
C GLU A 224 11.15 2.96 15.94
N SER A 225 11.56 3.92 15.11
CA SER A 225 11.64 3.75 13.65
C SER A 225 12.95 3.10 13.19
N ILE A 226 13.96 3.02 14.06
CA ILE A 226 15.29 2.51 13.70
C ILE A 226 15.20 1.06 13.22
N GLY A 227 14.35 0.24 13.87
CA GLY A 227 14.17 -1.17 13.53
C GLY A 227 13.66 -1.40 12.10
N ALA A 228 12.96 -0.44 11.51
CA ALA A 228 12.50 -0.52 10.12
C ALA A 228 13.43 0.19 9.13
N ILE A 229 14.07 1.29 9.54
CA ILE A 229 14.88 2.13 8.64
C ILE A 229 16.29 1.56 8.45
N ALA A 230 16.87 0.94 9.48
CA ALA A 230 18.17 0.29 9.37
C ALA A 230 18.19 -0.82 8.28
N PRO A 231 17.18 -1.71 8.20
CA PRO A 231 16.96 -2.62 7.07
C PRO A 231 17.08 -1.96 5.69
N LEU A 232 16.40 -0.82 5.48
CA LEU A 232 16.44 -0.10 4.20
C LEU A 232 17.87 0.35 3.85
N LEU A 233 18.61 0.85 4.84
CA LEU A 233 19.99 1.33 4.65
C LEU A 233 20.98 0.21 4.35
N THR A 234 20.78 -0.99 4.89
CA THR A 234 21.65 -2.15 4.63
C THR A 234 21.28 -2.88 3.34
N ASN A 235 20.09 -2.63 2.78
CA ASN A 235 19.56 -3.30 1.59
C ASN A 235 19.11 -2.30 0.51
N MET A 236 19.94 -1.27 0.28
CA MET A 236 19.63 -0.21 -0.68
C MET A 236 19.43 -0.70 -2.11
N ASP A 237 20.14 -1.75 -2.55
CA ASP A 237 20.00 -2.31 -3.89
C ASP A 237 18.64 -3.00 -4.08
N LEU A 238 18.20 -3.75 -3.08
CA LEU A 238 16.86 -4.35 -3.07
C LEU A 238 15.78 -3.26 -3.03
N LEU A 239 15.98 -2.20 -2.24
CA LEU A 239 15.04 -1.07 -2.21
C LEU A 239 14.93 -0.39 -3.58
N ARG A 240 16.04 -0.12 -4.25
CA ARG A 240 16.06 0.46 -5.61
C ARG A 240 15.33 -0.44 -6.60
N THR A 241 15.63 -1.74 -6.56
CA THR A 241 14.97 -2.75 -7.39
C THR A 241 13.47 -2.77 -7.14
N ASN A 242 13.04 -2.78 -5.87
CA ASN A 242 11.61 -2.76 -5.52
C ASN A 242 10.92 -1.46 -5.95
N PHE A 243 11.61 -0.32 -5.91
CA PHE A 243 11.08 0.92 -6.48
C PHE A 243 10.93 0.86 -8.00
N GLU A 244 11.83 0.19 -8.71
CA GLU A 244 11.69 -0.01 -10.17
C GLU A 244 10.50 -0.92 -10.50
N ARG A 245 10.36 -2.03 -9.78
CA ARG A 245 9.26 -3.01 -9.91
C ARG A 245 7.87 -2.42 -9.73
N VAL A 246 7.72 -1.33 -8.96
CA VAL A 246 6.43 -0.65 -8.75
C VAL A 246 6.21 0.55 -9.69
N THR A 247 7.18 0.87 -10.53
CA THR A 247 7.11 1.95 -11.52
C THR A 247 6.95 1.46 -12.96
N ASP A 248 7.38 0.24 -13.29
CA ASP A 248 7.22 -0.33 -14.63
C ASP A 248 5.94 -1.16 -14.76
N ALA A 249 4.92 -0.58 -15.41
CA ALA A 249 3.64 -1.25 -15.65
C ALA A 249 3.75 -2.47 -16.57
N GLN A 250 4.81 -2.60 -17.37
CA GLN A 250 5.04 -3.81 -18.17
C GLN A 250 5.38 -5.01 -17.30
N GLU A 251 5.96 -4.76 -16.12
CA GLU A 251 6.31 -5.80 -15.17
C GLU A 251 5.13 -6.18 -14.27
N TYR A 252 4.61 -5.22 -13.51
CA TYR A 252 3.59 -5.51 -12.51
C TYR A 252 2.18 -5.70 -13.09
N GLY A 253 1.90 -5.15 -14.29
CA GLY A 253 0.56 -5.09 -14.87
C GLY A 253 -0.09 -6.47 -15.03
N GLY A 254 -1.26 -6.61 -14.42
CA GLY A 254 -2.04 -7.84 -14.41
C GLY A 254 -1.38 -9.00 -13.65
N SER A 255 -0.37 -8.74 -12.80
CA SER A 255 0.31 -9.81 -12.08
C SER A 255 -0.64 -10.55 -11.13
N MET A 256 -1.57 -9.85 -10.47
CA MET A 256 -2.57 -10.48 -9.61
C MET A 256 -3.50 -11.38 -10.42
N GLN A 257 -3.93 -10.92 -11.60
CA GLN A 257 -4.76 -11.71 -12.50
C GLN A 257 -4.03 -12.95 -13.01
N LYS A 258 -2.73 -12.85 -13.33
CA LYS A 258 -1.89 -13.98 -13.73
C LYS A 258 -1.75 -14.98 -12.59
N GLU A 259 -1.53 -14.51 -11.36
CA GLU A 259 -1.43 -15.36 -10.17
C GLU A 259 -2.73 -16.13 -9.93
N TYR A 260 -3.88 -15.43 -9.92
CA TYR A 260 -5.20 -16.05 -9.83
C TYR A 260 -5.41 -17.14 -10.89
N ALA A 261 -5.14 -16.82 -12.16
CA ALA A 261 -5.33 -17.76 -13.27
C ALA A 261 -4.43 -19.00 -13.17
N SER A 262 -3.31 -18.93 -12.44
CA SER A 262 -2.43 -20.07 -12.22
C SER A 262 -2.88 -21.01 -11.09
N ARG A 263 -3.78 -20.54 -10.22
CA ARG A 263 -4.24 -21.25 -9.01
C ARG A 263 -5.73 -21.66 -9.05
N ALA A 264 -6.51 -21.04 -9.93
CA ALA A 264 -7.95 -21.23 -10.06
C ALA A 264 -8.35 -22.42 -10.95
#